data_AF-A0A5C6UVF1-F1
#
_entry.id   AF-A0A5C6UVF1-F1
#
_cell.length_a   1.000
_cell.length_b   1.000
_cell.length_c   1.000
_cell.angle_alpha   90.00
_cell.angle_beta   90.00
_cell.angle_gamma   90.00
#
_symmetry.space_group_name_H-M   'P 1'
#
loop_
_entity.id
_entity.type
_entity.pdbx_description
1 polymer ?
#
loop_
_entity_poly.entity_id
_entity_poly.type
_entity_poly.pdbx_seq_one_letter_code
_entity_poly.pdbx_strand_id
1 'polypeptide(L)'
;MNASLRPTLLLLAGVSVLLTSTPPAHAQSSPASASVEPLSNTPPVNARATVEDRVGDKSARFYALATGTWLVRNDFYDSPGYGLDAGYYFNERWGAELRLLRLHSSLSQAGTTVLQQSGLAPDLRAPDVWLSAGVRSSVGYAKILLWDRFVTRFDPQLVAHAGVLFAEERIAPSIAVGPGVLVHLKWDLQVKFDLLLTANFERRQRGITPAFGVLPTLSFGWSLPRGGQP
;
A
#
# COMPACT_ATOMS: atom_id res chain seq x y z
N MET A 1 6.13 44.17 14.71
CA MET A 1 7.13 43.30 15.36
C MET A 1 6.88 41.89 14.85
N ASN A 2 7.67 41.45 13.87
CA ASN A 2 7.46 40.19 13.16
C ASN A 2 8.32 39.10 13.78
N ALA A 3 7.71 38.09 14.38
CA ALA A 3 8.41 36.90 14.86
C ALA A 3 8.17 35.76 13.86
N SER A 4 9.16 35.51 12.99
CA SER A 4 9.21 34.34 12.12
C SER A 4 9.80 33.16 12.89
N LEU A 5 9.00 32.16 13.22
CA LEU A 5 9.46 30.87 13.74
C LEU A 5 9.62 29.89 12.57
N ARG A 6 10.87 29.56 12.25
CA ARG A 6 11.22 28.44 11.36
C ARG A 6 11.20 27.15 12.17
N PRO A 7 10.57 26.06 11.71
CA PRO A 7 10.81 24.74 12.26
C PRO A 7 11.94 24.06 11.49
N THR A 8 13.07 23.85 12.17
CA THR A 8 14.19 23.02 11.72
C THR A 8 13.78 21.55 11.86
N LEU A 9 13.65 20.85 10.74
CA LEU A 9 13.31 19.43 10.67
C LEU A 9 14.60 18.61 10.74
N LEU A 10 14.78 17.87 11.83
CA LEU A 10 15.87 16.91 12.04
C LEU A 10 15.27 15.52 11.83
N LEU A 11 15.66 14.85 10.73
CA LEU A 11 15.27 13.47 10.44
C LEU A 11 16.54 12.61 10.42
N LEU A 12 16.65 11.70 11.38
CA LEU A 12 17.76 10.75 11.49
C LEU A 12 17.18 9.40 11.90
N ALA A 13 17.28 8.42 11.02
CA ALA A 13 17.41 6.99 11.33
C ALA A 13 17.59 6.21 10.02
N GLY A 14 18.85 5.97 9.65
CA GLY A 14 19.22 4.98 8.67
C GLY A 14 19.29 3.60 9.33
N VAL A 15 18.66 2.60 8.72
CA VAL A 15 18.88 1.19 9.03
C VAL A 15 19.43 0.54 7.77
N SER A 16 20.76 0.37 7.75
CA SER A 16 21.46 -0.41 6.74
C SER A 16 21.53 -1.86 7.19
N VAL A 17 20.97 -2.77 6.41
CA VAL A 17 21.28 -4.21 6.51
C VAL A 17 21.80 -4.65 5.15
N LEU A 18 23.12 -4.74 5.03
CA LEU A 18 23.81 -5.46 3.95
C LEU A 18 23.85 -6.94 4.34
N LEU A 19 23.32 -7.81 3.49
CA LEU A 19 23.63 -9.23 3.51
C LEU A 19 24.16 -9.62 2.13
N THR A 20 25.49 -9.66 2.03
CA THR A 20 26.24 -10.26 0.94
C THR A 20 26.27 -11.78 1.14
N SER A 21 25.84 -12.54 0.14
CA SER A 21 26.20 -13.96 0.04
C SER A 21 26.46 -14.36 -1.42
N THR A 22 27.74 -14.62 -1.71
CA THR A 22 28.26 -15.57 -2.71
C THR A 22 28.65 -16.85 -1.93
N PRO A 23 28.82 -18.08 -2.49
CA PRO A 23 29.30 -18.46 -3.86
C PRO A 23 28.65 -19.80 -4.35
N PRO A 24 29.27 -20.74 -5.13
CA PRO A 24 30.37 -20.68 -6.10
C PRO A 24 30.01 -21.21 -7.52
N ALA A 25 30.89 -20.92 -8.47
CA ALA A 25 30.97 -21.58 -9.76
C ALA A 25 31.53 -23.01 -9.62
N HIS A 26 30.92 -23.99 -10.30
CA HIS A 26 31.56 -25.25 -10.69
C HIS A 26 31.26 -25.51 -12.16
N ALA A 27 32.32 -25.53 -12.96
CA ALA A 27 32.33 -26.00 -14.33
C ALA A 27 32.52 -27.52 -14.34
N GLN A 28 31.81 -28.24 -15.22
CA GLN A 28 32.36 -29.40 -15.92
C GLN A 28 31.48 -29.80 -17.12
N SER A 29 32.15 -30.02 -18.24
CA SER A 29 31.64 -30.29 -19.57
C SER A 29 31.85 -31.76 -19.99
N SER A 30 30.82 -32.33 -20.63
CA SER A 30 30.81 -33.35 -21.73
C SER A 30 31.23 -34.81 -21.45
N PRO A 31 30.88 -35.82 -22.30
CA PRO A 31 29.94 -35.88 -23.45
C PRO A 31 28.93 -37.08 -23.43
N ALA A 32 28.18 -37.21 -24.53
CA ALA A 32 27.04 -38.08 -24.85
C ALA A 32 27.22 -39.61 -24.83
N SER A 33 26.11 -40.33 -24.61
CA SER A 33 25.77 -41.59 -25.32
C SER A 33 24.25 -41.82 -25.27
N ALA A 34 23.69 -42.11 -26.44
CA ALA A 34 22.27 -42.33 -26.68
C ALA A 34 21.89 -43.80 -26.43
N SER A 35 20.71 -44.01 -25.84
CA SER A 35 19.94 -45.24 -25.95
C SER A 35 18.45 -44.93 -25.79
N VAL A 36 17.65 -45.52 -26.67
CA VAL A 36 16.24 -45.21 -26.96
C VAL A 36 15.33 -46.26 -26.31
N GLU A 37 14.32 -45.75 -25.57
CA GLU A 37 12.97 -46.29 -25.22
C GLU A 37 12.78 -47.54 -24.32
N PRO A 38 11.70 -47.61 -23.50
CA PRO A 38 10.30 -47.30 -23.85
C PRO A 38 9.55 -46.26 -23.00
N LEU A 39 8.55 -45.64 -23.64
CA LEU A 39 7.51 -44.77 -23.09
C LEU A 39 6.75 -45.45 -21.93
N SER A 40 7.19 -45.20 -20.70
CA SER A 40 6.33 -45.36 -19.52
C SER A 40 5.55 -44.04 -19.33
N ASN A 41 4.25 -44.09 -19.64
CA ASN A 41 3.34 -42.96 -19.50
C ASN A 41 2.92 -42.77 -18.02
N THR A 42 3.93 -42.71 -17.15
CA THR A 42 3.76 -42.34 -15.74
C THR A 42 3.91 -40.82 -15.70
N PRO A 43 2.92 -40.03 -15.24
CA PRO A 43 3.12 -38.60 -15.08
C PRO A 43 4.33 -38.44 -14.15
N PRO A 44 5.39 -37.72 -14.55
CA PRO A 44 6.56 -37.60 -13.71
C PRO A 44 6.14 -36.92 -12.40
N VAL A 45 6.15 -37.71 -11.33
CA VAL A 45 5.91 -37.27 -9.93
C VAL A 45 6.95 -36.23 -9.48
N ASN A 46 7.96 -35.97 -10.33
CA ASN A 46 8.96 -34.94 -10.18
C ASN A 46 8.75 -33.85 -11.24
N ALA A 47 7.61 -33.16 -11.23
CA ALA A 47 7.51 -31.87 -11.90
C ALA A 47 8.49 -30.92 -11.21
N ARG A 48 9.70 -30.81 -11.76
CA ARG A 48 10.74 -29.90 -11.29
C ARG A 48 10.12 -28.50 -11.21
N ALA A 49 10.19 -27.87 -10.04
CA ALA A 49 9.74 -26.50 -9.88
C ALA A 49 10.41 -25.65 -10.96
N THR A 50 9.65 -25.27 -11.98
CA THR A 50 10.17 -24.46 -13.08
C THR A 50 10.10 -23.03 -12.56
N VAL A 51 11.27 -22.42 -12.36
CA VAL A 51 11.36 -21.01 -11.98
C VAL A 51 10.95 -20.21 -13.20
N GLU A 52 9.70 -19.76 -13.22
CA GLU A 52 9.21 -18.83 -14.24
C GLU A 52 9.64 -17.41 -13.84
N ASP A 53 10.25 -16.68 -14.76
CA ASP A 53 10.59 -15.28 -14.54
C ASP A 53 9.35 -14.46 -14.21
N ARG A 54 9.49 -13.55 -13.25
CA ARG A 54 8.39 -12.68 -12.83
C ARG A 54 8.07 -11.69 -13.94
N VAL A 55 6.93 -11.87 -14.58
CA VAL A 55 6.35 -10.87 -15.48
C VAL A 55 5.67 -9.79 -14.61
N GLY A 56 6.16 -8.54 -14.68
CA GLY A 56 5.69 -7.41 -13.85
C GLY A 56 6.67 -6.97 -12.76
N ASP A 57 7.95 -6.90 -13.10
CA ASP A 57 9.03 -6.41 -12.22
C ASP A 57 8.76 -4.95 -11.77
N LYS A 58 8.61 -4.77 -10.47
CA LYS A 58 8.36 -3.48 -9.81
C LYS A 58 9.66 -2.77 -9.45
N SER A 59 10.79 -3.45 -9.49
CA SER A 59 12.07 -2.92 -9.04
C SER A 59 12.44 -1.67 -9.83
N ALA A 60 12.86 -0.65 -9.09
CA ALA A 60 13.23 0.66 -9.60
C ALA A 60 12.12 1.31 -10.46
N ARG A 61 10.87 1.24 -9.98
CA ARG A 61 9.70 1.72 -10.75
C ARG A 61 8.85 2.71 -9.98
N PHE A 62 8.51 3.80 -10.66
CA PHE A 62 7.52 4.77 -10.21
C PHE A 62 6.10 4.32 -10.55
N TYR A 63 5.15 4.65 -9.68
CA TYR A 63 3.74 4.46 -9.94
C TYR A 63 2.92 5.67 -9.47
N ALA A 64 1.79 5.89 -10.12
CA ALA A 64 0.80 6.87 -9.74
C ALA A 64 -0.59 6.26 -9.89
N LEU A 65 -1.41 6.38 -8.84
CA LEU A 65 -2.72 5.76 -8.74
C LEU A 65 -3.74 6.80 -8.28
N ALA A 66 -4.90 6.80 -8.91
CA ALA A 66 -6.09 7.44 -8.36
C ALA A 66 -6.71 6.52 -7.31
N THR A 67 -7.11 7.06 -6.17
CA THR A 67 -7.58 6.30 -5.01
C THR A 67 -8.98 6.74 -4.63
N GLY A 68 -9.89 5.80 -4.41
CA GLY A 68 -11.13 5.97 -3.67
C GLY A 68 -11.01 5.34 -2.30
N THR A 69 -11.66 5.92 -1.28
CA THR A 69 -11.56 5.44 0.09
C THR A 69 -12.83 5.69 0.89
N TRP A 70 -12.94 5.02 2.03
CA TRP A 70 -13.96 5.27 3.02
C TRP A 70 -13.34 5.23 4.42
N LEU A 71 -13.19 6.38 5.07
CA LEU A 71 -12.70 6.43 6.44
C LEU A 71 -13.88 6.29 7.40
N VAL A 72 -13.85 5.23 8.22
CA VAL A 72 -14.80 5.02 9.31
C VAL A 72 -14.04 5.07 10.62
N ARG A 73 -14.41 6.01 11.50
CA ARG A 73 -13.74 6.25 12.78
C ARG A 73 -14.72 6.13 13.94
N ASN A 74 -14.17 6.00 15.14
CA ASN A 74 -14.93 6.04 16.40
C ASN A 74 -15.39 7.47 16.79
N ASP A 75 -15.69 8.32 15.80
CA ASP A 75 -15.96 9.74 15.97
C ASP A 75 -17.30 10.21 15.41
N PHE A 76 -18.16 9.26 15.08
CA PHE A 76 -19.47 9.49 14.48
C PHE A 76 -19.44 10.14 13.09
N TYR A 77 -18.31 10.14 12.38
CA TYR A 77 -18.26 10.55 10.98
C TYR A 77 -18.02 9.36 10.04
N ASP A 78 -18.85 9.29 9.01
CA ASP A 78 -18.59 8.50 7.82
C ASP A 78 -17.97 9.41 6.78
N SER A 79 -16.77 9.05 6.32
CA SER A 79 -15.91 9.94 5.54
C SER A 79 -15.46 9.28 4.24
N PRO A 80 -16.35 9.12 3.24
CA PRO A 80 -15.96 8.74 1.89
C PRO A 80 -14.98 9.76 1.31
N GLY A 81 -14.06 9.30 0.48
CA GLY A 81 -13.04 10.16 -0.07
C GLY A 81 -12.41 9.66 -1.34
N TYR A 82 -11.58 10.51 -1.92
CA TYR A 82 -10.79 10.19 -3.10
C TYR A 82 -9.44 10.91 -3.02
N GLY A 83 -8.50 10.53 -3.87
CA GLY A 83 -7.17 11.10 -3.83
C GLY A 83 -6.21 10.49 -4.82
N LEU A 84 -4.93 10.73 -4.55
CA LEU A 84 -3.82 10.26 -5.37
C LEU A 84 -2.75 9.63 -4.49
N ASP A 85 -2.25 8.49 -4.94
CA ASP A 85 -1.08 7.83 -4.39
C ASP A 85 0.04 7.88 -5.44
N ALA A 86 1.21 8.36 -5.06
CA ALA A 86 2.41 8.34 -5.89
C ALA A 86 3.53 7.66 -5.12
N GLY A 87 4.24 6.74 -5.77
CA GLY A 87 5.28 6.01 -5.06
C GLY A 87 6.36 5.47 -5.96
N TYR A 88 7.36 4.90 -5.31
CA TYR A 88 8.55 4.34 -5.95
C TYR A 88 8.93 3.04 -5.25
N TYR A 89 9.11 1.98 -6.03
CA TYR A 89 9.65 0.72 -5.57
C TYR A 89 11.17 0.73 -5.71
N PHE A 90 11.87 0.66 -4.58
CA PHE A 90 13.34 0.57 -4.55
C PHE A 90 13.84 -0.77 -5.07
N ASN A 91 13.07 -1.83 -4.77
CA ASN A 91 13.29 -3.20 -5.20
C ASN A 91 11.94 -3.93 -5.26
N GLU A 92 11.97 -5.22 -5.56
CA GLU A 92 10.77 -6.06 -5.66
C GLU A 92 9.94 -6.16 -4.36
N ARG A 93 10.59 -5.93 -3.22
CA ARG A 93 9.98 -6.06 -1.90
C ARG A 93 9.49 -4.72 -1.38
N TRP A 94 10.32 -3.69 -1.41
CA TRP A 94 10.09 -2.43 -0.71
C TRP A 94 9.80 -1.27 -1.65
N GLY A 95 8.80 -0.46 -1.29
CA GLY A 95 8.55 0.82 -1.91
C GLY A 95 8.14 1.89 -0.90
N ALA A 96 8.32 3.14 -1.28
CA ALA A 96 7.77 4.29 -0.57
C ALA A 96 6.55 4.83 -1.31
N GLU A 97 5.61 5.40 -0.57
CA GLU A 97 4.36 5.95 -1.10
C GLU A 97 4.05 7.29 -0.43
N LEU A 98 3.68 8.28 -1.23
CA LEU A 98 3.04 9.51 -0.81
C LEU A 98 1.56 9.40 -1.16
N ARG A 99 0.69 9.82 -0.23
CA ARG A 99 -0.75 9.74 -0.36
C ARG A 99 -1.38 11.07 0.04
N LEU A 100 -2.25 11.56 -0.83
CA LEU A 100 -3.10 12.72 -0.60
C LEU A 100 -4.55 12.30 -0.78
N LEU A 101 -5.35 12.38 0.28
CA LEU A 101 -6.79 12.10 0.26
C LEU A 101 -7.60 13.35 0.59
N ARG A 102 -8.69 13.56 -0.13
CA ARG A 102 -9.79 14.48 0.18
C ARG A 102 -10.97 13.65 0.70
N LEU A 103 -11.48 14.01 1.87
CA LEU A 103 -12.55 13.33 2.59
C LEU A 103 -13.79 14.22 2.62
N HIS A 104 -14.95 13.63 2.42
CA HIS A 104 -16.25 14.28 2.49
C HIS A 104 -17.01 13.70 3.68
N SER A 105 -16.80 14.28 4.85
CA SER A 105 -17.32 13.72 6.09
C SER A 105 -18.75 14.15 6.37
N SER A 106 -19.58 13.18 6.72
CA SER A 106 -20.96 13.37 7.18
C SER A 106 -21.17 12.66 8.52
N LEU A 107 -22.06 13.21 9.36
CA LEU A 107 -22.48 12.55 10.58
C LEU A 107 -23.11 11.19 10.26
N SER A 108 -22.63 10.16 10.94
CA SER A 108 -23.21 8.82 10.87
C SER A 108 -24.61 8.80 11.48
N GLN A 109 -25.35 7.71 11.26
CA GLN A 109 -26.67 7.53 11.87
C GLN A 109 -26.60 7.60 13.41
N ALA A 110 -25.54 7.02 14.00
CA ALA A 110 -25.31 7.06 15.44
C ALA A 110 -25.05 8.49 15.91
N GLY A 111 -24.22 9.25 15.19
CA GLY A 111 -23.96 10.66 15.49
C GLY A 111 -25.21 11.54 15.41
N THR A 112 -26.02 11.32 14.37
CA THR A 112 -27.28 12.02 14.17
C THR A 112 -28.26 11.74 15.30
N THR A 113 -28.34 10.48 15.76
CA THR A 113 -29.18 10.09 16.89
C THR A 113 -28.74 10.78 18.19
N VAL A 114 -27.44 10.78 18.48
CA VAL A 114 -26.89 11.46 19.66
C VAL A 114 -27.17 12.95 19.62
N LEU A 115 -26.97 13.59 18.46
CA LEU A 115 -27.26 15.01 18.27
C LEU A 115 -28.74 15.32 18.50
N GLN A 116 -29.65 14.51 17.96
CA GLN A 116 -31.10 14.69 18.14
C GLN A 116 -31.55 14.47 19.58
N GLN A 117 -30.97 13.51 20.30
CA GLN A 117 -31.37 13.16 21.67
C GLN A 117 -30.76 14.08 22.73
N SER A 118 -29.51 14.49 22.55
CA SER A 118 -28.78 15.29 23.55
C SER A 118 -28.69 16.77 23.21
N GLY A 119 -28.91 17.16 21.95
CA GLY A 119 -28.61 18.50 21.44
C GLY A 119 -27.11 18.79 21.34
N LEU A 120 -26.24 17.83 21.65
CA LEU A 120 -24.79 17.99 21.65
C LEU A 120 -24.17 17.37 20.40
N ALA A 121 -23.41 18.17 19.66
CA ALA A 121 -22.57 17.67 18.57
C ALA A 121 -21.34 16.95 19.12
N PRO A 122 -20.84 15.90 18.44
CA PRO A 122 -19.55 15.29 18.78
C PRO A 122 -18.43 16.34 18.81
N ASP A 123 -17.54 16.27 19.82
CA ASP A 123 -16.36 17.17 19.92
C ASP A 123 -15.34 16.92 18.79
N LEU A 124 -15.49 15.80 18.08
CA LEU A 124 -14.69 15.44 16.92
C LEU A 124 -15.10 16.29 15.72
N ARG A 125 -14.09 16.79 15.00
CA ARG A 125 -14.28 17.60 13.80
C ARG A 125 -14.25 16.71 12.57
N ALA A 126 -15.05 17.11 11.58
CA ALA A 126 -15.18 16.42 10.31
C ALA A 126 -13.80 16.32 9.62
N PRO A 127 -13.27 15.10 9.40
CA PRO A 127 -12.06 14.92 8.61
C PRO A 127 -12.18 15.52 7.20
N ASP A 128 -11.15 16.17 6.70
CA ASP A 128 -11.22 16.87 5.40
C ASP A 128 -10.10 16.47 4.45
N VAL A 129 -8.85 16.54 4.89
CA VAL A 129 -7.70 16.18 4.04
C VAL A 129 -6.74 15.32 4.82
N TRP A 130 -6.24 14.25 4.20
CA TRP A 130 -5.16 13.46 4.79
C TRP A 130 -3.95 13.44 3.85
N LEU A 131 -2.85 14.01 4.34
CA LEU A 131 -1.56 13.97 3.67
C LEU A 131 -0.65 13.01 4.43
N SER A 132 -0.12 11.99 3.76
CA SER A 132 0.72 10.99 4.40
C SER A 132 1.85 10.49 3.51
N ALA A 133 2.88 9.99 4.15
CA ALA A 133 3.98 9.27 3.54
C ALA A 133 4.10 7.90 4.21
N GLY A 134 4.52 6.90 3.46
CA GLY A 134 4.50 5.53 3.92
C GLY A 134 5.46 4.62 3.19
N VAL A 135 5.48 3.37 3.67
CA VAL A 135 6.25 2.27 3.09
C VAL A 135 5.33 1.10 2.81
N ARG A 136 5.67 0.35 1.77
CA ARG A 136 5.00 -0.89 1.37
C ARG A 136 6.01 -2.00 1.27
N SER A 137 5.66 -3.16 1.80
CA SER A 137 6.47 -4.38 1.76
C SER A 137 5.67 -5.50 1.09
N SER A 138 6.19 -6.03 0.00
CA SER A 138 5.60 -7.16 -0.72
C SER A 138 6.03 -8.45 -0.04
N VAL A 139 5.06 -9.20 0.46
CA VAL A 139 5.32 -10.42 1.24
C VAL A 139 5.46 -11.64 0.32
N GLY A 140 4.86 -11.59 -0.87
CA GLY A 140 4.93 -12.68 -1.84
C GLY A 140 4.48 -12.26 -3.24
N TYR A 141 4.33 -13.28 -4.07
CA TYR A 141 3.85 -13.19 -5.45
C TYR A 141 2.93 -14.36 -5.72
N ALA A 142 1.78 -14.09 -6.31
CA ALA A 142 0.79 -15.11 -6.62
C ALA A 142 0.14 -14.87 -7.98
N LYS A 143 -0.35 -15.96 -8.58
CA LYS A 143 -1.07 -15.97 -9.86
C LYS A 143 -2.42 -16.64 -9.64
N ILE A 144 -3.47 -16.07 -10.22
CA ILE A 144 -4.80 -16.66 -10.25
C ILE A 144 -5.22 -16.76 -11.70
N LEU A 145 -5.70 -17.92 -12.11
CA LEU A 145 -6.40 -18.09 -13.36
C LEU A 145 -7.87 -17.74 -13.12
N LEU A 146 -8.33 -16.65 -13.74
CA LEU A 146 -9.73 -16.24 -13.73
C LEU A 146 -10.42 -16.70 -15.02
N TRP A 147 -11.58 -17.34 -14.88
CA TRP A 147 -12.45 -17.79 -15.99
C TRP A 147 -11.72 -18.59 -17.08
N ASP A 148 -10.78 -19.45 -16.69
CA ASP A 148 -9.99 -20.33 -17.58
C ASP A 148 -9.19 -19.63 -18.70
N ARG A 149 -9.13 -18.29 -18.68
CA ARG A 149 -8.58 -17.48 -19.78
C ARG A 149 -7.66 -16.36 -19.31
N PHE A 150 -7.84 -15.87 -18.08
CA PHE A 150 -7.15 -14.68 -17.60
C PHE A 150 -6.23 -15.00 -16.43
N VAL A 151 -4.94 -15.18 -16.68
CA VAL A 151 -3.94 -15.27 -15.62
C VAL A 151 -3.65 -13.87 -15.09
N THR A 152 -4.18 -13.56 -13.91
CA THR A 152 -3.96 -12.30 -13.20
C THR A 152 -2.91 -12.51 -12.11
N ARG A 153 -2.01 -11.55 -11.98
CA ARG A 153 -0.90 -11.59 -11.04
C ARG A 153 -1.16 -10.62 -9.90
N PHE A 154 -0.92 -11.04 -8.67
CA PHE A 154 -1.10 -10.18 -7.52
C PHE A 154 -0.01 -10.37 -6.46
N ASP A 155 0.25 -9.28 -5.76
CA ASP A 155 1.24 -9.19 -4.70
C ASP A 155 0.54 -8.87 -3.39
N PRO A 156 0.51 -9.79 -2.41
CA PRO A 156 0.12 -9.45 -1.06
C PRO A 156 1.18 -8.54 -0.44
N GLN A 157 0.73 -7.48 0.22
CA GLN A 157 1.57 -6.42 0.77
C GLN A 157 1.19 -6.09 2.21
N LEU A 158 2.17 -5.57 2.96
CA LEU A 158 1.97 -4.84 4.20
C LEU A 158 2.26 -3.37 3.95
N VAL A 159 1.44 -2.51 4.52
CA VAL A 159 1.42 -1.08 4.24
C VAL A 159 1.43 -0.32 5.56
N ALA A 160 2.25 0.72 5.64
CA ALA A 160 2.28 1.63 6.78
C ALA A 160 2.43 3.08 6.29
N HIS A 161 1.56 3.96 6.75
CA HIS A 161 1.59 5.40 6.49
C HIS A 161 1.63 6.18 7.80
N ALA A 162 2.31 7.32 7.76
CA ALA A 162 2.27 8.34 8.79
C ALA A 162 2.07 9.71 8.13
N GLY A 163 1.32 10.60 8.78
CA GLY A 163 0.95 11.86 8.17
C GLY A 163 0.15 12.77 9.07
N VAL A 164 -0.55 13.70 8.43
CA VAL A 164 -1.37 14.72 9.09
C VAL A 164 -2.76 14.73 8.47
N LEU A 165 -3.75 14.56 9.33
CA LEU A 165 -5.16 14.69 8.99
C LEU A 165 -5.61 16.10 9.39
N PHE A 166 -6.11 16.84 8.41
CA PHE A 166 -6.74 18.14 8.60
C PHE A 166 -8.23 17.92 8.82
N ALA A 167 -8.76 18.52 9.87
CA ALA A 167 -10.18 18.48 10.24
C ALA A 167 -10.60 19.90 10.64
N GLU A 168 -11.22 20.62 9.70
CA GLU A 168 -11.51 22.06 9.81
C GLU A 168 -10.25 22.87 10.19
N GLU A 169 -10.24 23.52 11.35
CA GLU A 169 -9.11 24.32 11.86
C GLU A 169 -8.07 23.49 12.62
N ARG A 170 -8.26 22.17 12.75
CA ARG A 170 -7.40 21.29 13.55
C ARG A 170 -6.51 20.41 12.68
N ILE A 171 -5.32 20.15 13.19
CA ILE A 171 -4.36 19.21 12.61
C ILE A 171 -4.19 18.04 13.58
N ALA A 172 -4.30 16.83 13.06
CA ALA A 172 -4.15 15.59 13.80
C ALA A 172 -3.03 14.74 13.19
N PRO A 173 -1.89 14.58 13.86
CA PRO A 173 -0.91 13.54 13.50
C PRO A 173 -1.62 12.18 13.41
N SER A 174 -1.32 11.44 12.37
CA SER A 174 -2.09 10.26 11.99
C SER A 174 -1.17 9.14 11.52
N ILE A 175 -1.48 7.91 11.90
CA ILE A 175 -0.81 6.70 11.43
C ILE A 175 -1.85 5.73 10.86
N ALA A 176 -1.46 4.95 9.86
CA ALA A 176 -2.30 3.89 9.32
C ALA A 176 -1.45 2.68 8.95
N VAL A 177 -1.89 1.47 9.32
CA VAL A 177 -1.18 0.23 9.03
C VAL A 177 -2.15 -0.86 8.62
N GLY A 178 -1.76 -1.73 7.69
CA GLY A 178 -2.62 -2.85 7.34
C GLY A 178 -2.13 -3.66 6.14
N PRO A 179 -2.86 -4.73 5.81
CA PRO A 179 -2.63 -5.48 4.60
C PRO A 179 -3.08 -4.71 3.36
N GLY A 180 -2.46 -5.04 2.24
CA GLY A 180 -2.90 -4.62 0.91
C GLY A 180 -2.63 -5.69 -0.13
N VAL A 181 -3.26 -5.54 -1.29
CA VAL A 181 -3.05 -6.40 -2.45
C VAL A 181 -2.85 -5.50 -3.66
N LEU A 182 -1.77 -5.73 -4.41
CA LEU A 182 -1.50 -5.06 -5.67
C LEU A 182 -1.66 -6.06 -6.81
N VAL A 183 -2.59 -5.80 -7.72
CA VAL A 183 -2.86 -6.60 -8.90
C VAL A 183 -2.21 -5.93 -10.11
N HIS A 184 -1.44 -6.70 -10.87
CA HIS A 184 -0.83 -6.26 -12.12
C HIS A 184 -1.67 -6.73 -13.30
N LEU A 185 -2.08 -5.76 -14.11
CA LEU A 185 -2.85 -5.94 -15.33
C LEU A 185 -1.95 -5.71 -16.56
N LYS A 186 -2.51 -5.93 -17.76
CA LYS A 186 -1.80 -5.62 -19.01
C LYS A 186 -1.52 -4.11 -19.12
N TRP A 187 -0.53 -3.74 -19.94
CA TRP A 187 -0.15 -2.34 -20.22
C TRP A 187 0.29 -1.56 -18.97
N ASP A 188 1.01 -2.22 -18.06
CA ASP A 188 1.54 -1.65 -16.82
C ASP A 188 0.48 -1.03 -15.89
N LEU A 189 -0.77 -1.44 -16.08
CA LEU A 189 -1.91 -1.03 -15.27
C LEU A 189 -1.94 -1.79 -13.95
N GLN A 190 -2.30 -1.09 -12.89
CA GLN A 190 -2.30 -1.61 -11.52
C GLN A 190 -3.62 -1.31 -10.83
N VAL A 191 -4.13 -2.31 -10.12
CA VAL A 191 -5.23 -2.16 -9.16
C VAL A 191 -4.67 -2.45 -7.78
N LYS A 192 -4.92 -1.57 -6.82
CA LYS A 192 -4.44 -1.69 -5.45
C LYS A 192 -5.62 -1.68 -4.50
N PHE A 193 -5.66 -2.58 -3.54
CA PHE A 193 -6.63 -2.56 -2.46
C PHE A 193 -5.89 -2.59 -1.14
N ASP A 194 -6.11 -1.61 -0.27
CA ASP A 194 -5.57 -1.62 1.10
C ASP A 194 -6.73 -1.64 2.10
N LEU A 195 -6.53 -2.36 3.21
CA LEU A 195 -7.42 -2.30 4.37
C LEU A 195 -6.62 -1.86 5.57
N LEU A 196 -6.66 -0.56 5.87
CA LEU A 196 -5.80 0.03 6.89
C LEU A 196 -6.55 0.25 8.21
N LEU A 197 -5.87 -0.02 9.32
CA LEU A 197 -6.24 0.43 10.65
C LEU A 197 -5.59 1.80 10.90
N THR A 198 -6.38 2.79 11.29
CA THR A 198 -5.92 4.18 11.47
C THR A 198 -5.94 4.59 12.94
N ALA A 199 -4.99 5.41 13.36
CA ALA A 199 -5.00 6.12 14.64
C ALA A 199 -4.64 7.59 14.41
N ASN A 200 -5.54 8.50 14.80
CA ASN A 200 -5.42 9.94 14.60
C ASN A 200 -5.40 10.64 15.96
N PHE A 201 -4.41 11.49 16.21
CA PHE A 201 -4.19 12.12 17.51
C PHE A 201 -4.64 13.58 17.47
N GLU A 202 -5.87 13.83 17.91
CA GLU A 202 -6.44 15.18 17.91
C GLU A 202 -6.18 15.91 19.22
N ARG A 203 -5.81 17.19 19.15
CA ARG A 203 -5.72 18.07 20.32
C ARG A 203 -7.09 18.66 20.63
N ARG A 204 -7.61 18.35 21.81
CA ARG A 204 -8.92 18.76 22.33
C ARG A 204 -8.77 19.64 23.56
N GLN A 205 -9.87 20.21 24.04
CA GLN A 205 -9.90 21.02 25.27
C GLN A 205 -9.39 20.26 26.50
N ARG A 206 -9.61 18.93 26.54
CA ARG A 206 -9.17 18.04 27.63
C ARG A 206 -7.82 17.34 27.37
N GLY A 207 -7.09 17.73 26.34
CA GLY A 207 -5.79 17.14 25.97
C GLY A 207 -5.81 16.40 24.64
N ILE A 208 -4.82 15.54 24.42
CA ILE A 208 -4.70 14.75 23.18
C ILE A 208 -5.60 13.52 23.32
N THR A 209 -6.46 13.25 22.35
CA THR A 209 -7.32 12.07 22.33
C THR A 209 -7.15 11.31 21.01
N PRO A 210 -6.84 10.01 21.06
CA PRO A 210 -6.75 9.21 19.86
C PRO A 210 -8.14 8.86 19.33
N ALA A 211 -8.31 8.94 18.02
CA ALA A 211 -9.44 8.40 17.28
C ALA A 211 -8.95 7.22 16.43
N PHE A 212 -9.60 6.08 16.57
CA PHE A 212 -9.27 4.85 15.86
C PHE A 212 -10.28 4.58 14.77
N GLY A 213 -9.85 3.95 13.69
CA GLY A 213 -10.71 3.69 12.56
C GLY A 213 -10.18 2.66 11.59
N VAL A 214 -10.98 2.41 10.55
CA VAL A 214 -10.64 1.60 9.39
C VAL A 214 -10.70 2.47 8.15
N LEU A 215 -9.80 2.18 7.21
CA LEU A 215 -9.70 2.87 5.94
C LEU A 215 -9.47 1.84 4.82
N PRO A 216 -10.54 1.22 4.31
CA PRO A 216 -10.51 0.59 3.00
C PRO A 216 -10.15 1.61 1.92
N THR A 217 -9.20 1.26 1.07
CA THR A 217 -8.82 2.03 -0.12
C THR A 217 -8.84 1.13 -1.34
N LEU A 218 -9.34 1.65 -2.45
CA LEU A 218 -9.23 1.05 -3.76
C LEU A 218 -8.56 2.05 -4.68
N SER A 219 -7.45 1.67 -5.28
CA SER A 219 -6.70 2.52 -6.20
C SER A 219 -6.50 1.87 -7.54
N PHE A 220 -6.40 2.70 -8.56
CA PHE A 220 -6.21 2.31 -9.94
C PHE A 220 -5.28 3.29 -10.65
N GLY A 221 -4.35 2.78 -11.45
CA GLY A 221 -3.50 3.63 -12.26
C GLY A 221 -2.36 2.85 -12.89
N TRP A 222 -1.23 3.50 -13.09
CA TRP A 222 -0.16 2.97 -13.92
C TRP A 222 1.18 3.01 -13.20
N SER A 223 2.03 2.05 -13.55
CA SER A 223 3.46 2.14 -13.29
C SER A 223 4.17 2.65 -14.53
N LEU A 224 5.08 3.60 -14.36
CA LEU A 224 5.83 4.15 -15.48
C LEU A 224 6.73 3.05 -16.08
N PRO A 225 6.85 2.98 -17.42
CA PRO A 225 7.83 2.11 -18.06
C PRO A 225 9.23 2.42 -17.52
N ARG A 226 10.10 1.41 -17.45
CA ARG A 226 11.52 1.67 -17.18
C ARG A 226 12.06 2.64 -18.22
N GLY A 227 12.58 3.78 -17.78
CA GLY A 227 13.32 4.69 -18.66
C GLY A 227 14.62 4.02 -19.09
N GLY A 228 14.69 3.61 -20.36
CA GLY A 228 15.85 2.99 -21.02
C GLY A 228 15.71 1.46 -21.12
N GLN A 229 15.71 0.82 -22.29
CA GLN A 229 16.23 1.17 -23.63
C GLN A 229 15.21 0.85 -24.74
N PRO A 230 15.35 1.45 -25.94
CA PRO A 230 14.73 0.97 -27.19
C PRO A 230 15.18 -0.45 -27.57
#